data_AF-A0A545VV69-F1
#
_entry.id   AF-A0A545VV69-F1
#
_cell.length_a   1.000
_cell.length_b   1.000
_cell.length_c   1.000
_cell.angle_alpha   90.00
_cell.angle_beta   90.00
_cell.angle_gamma   90.00
#
_symmetry.space_group_name_H-M   'P 1'
#
loop_
_entity.id
_entity.type
_entity.pdbx_description
1 polymer ?
#
loop_
_entity_poly.entity_id
_entity_poly.type
_entity_poly.pdbx_seq_one_letter_code
_entity_poly.pdbx_strand_id
1 'polypeptide(L)'
;MILSRIWAAASVLAAGLTSATTITTTSFGPPSSSSSSSSPSSLPIAKLADNATERYANYVALAAFALQGFWYDRDTGLWDRAWWNSGNALTTLADWARLRPVEAESLNVSDVIRNTWSRAQDVKVVTTKSYMSNGMIKTEECVNGQGPACRGAAAAAVAAAAAAVPAARAVQPRAFRDFLNDFYDDEGWWALGLIHAYDYTRKQEYLDSAVRIFNDMQGGGPTNCSGGGIYWSKARTYVNAIANELYLSVAASLANRVPADKARYVGIAERQWAWFANSSMINGDSLVNDGLDAQCRNNGQPTWTYNQGVVLGGLVELYRATGGRGYLDRAGSLASASMRKLVDGNGILVEGCEHTGDRCGADGAQFKGVYARNLRYLYEVAPSSDIKAFLTRNADAIWDKDRDGKTNKLGVAWAGPLYDPIGNAHSSAMDALVGAVAVA
;
A
#
# COMPACT_ATOMS: atom_id res chain seq x y z
N MET A 1 33.09 15.26 -4.03
CA MET A 1 33.11 16.07 -2.78
C MET A 1 31.76 15.93 -2.06
N ILE A 2 31.34 14.67 -1.87
CA ILE A 2 30.06 14.22 -1.29
C ILE A 2 30.47 12.96 -0.55
N LEU A 3 30.82 13.08 0.73
CA LEU A 3 31.11 11.99 1.69
C LEU A 3 31.50 12.63 3.04
N SER A 4 30.58 13.38 3.66
CA SER A 4 30.79 13.90 5.03
C SER A 4 29.51 14.43 5.70
N ARG A 5 28.33 13.86 5.43
CA ARG A 5 27.08 14.22 6.15
C ARG A 5 26.18 13.03 6.45
N ILE A 6 26.71 12.02 7.15
CA ILE A 6 25.91 10.92 7.73
C ILE A 6 26.05 10.82 9.28
N TRP A 7 26.80 11.73 9.93
CA TRP A 7 26.91 11.75 11.40
C TRP A 7 26.67 13.15 11.94
N ALA A 8 25.40 13.54 12.09
CA ALA A 8 24.98 14.71 12.89
C ALA A 8 23.46 14.68 13.14
N ALA A 9 22.99 13.69 13.89
CA ALA A 9 21.66 13.70 14.52
C ALA A 9 21.70 12.89 15.83
N ALA A 10 22.63 13.24 16.70
CA ALA A 10 22.58 12.90 18.12
C ALA A 10 23.33 14.00 18.87
N SER A 11 22.70 14.58 19.90
CA SER A 11 23.24 15.55 20.85
C SER A 11 22.98 17.05 20.55
N VAL A 12 21.74 17.51 20.76
CA VAL A 12 21.48 18.85 21.34
C VAL A 12 20.26 18.75 22.25
N LEU A 13 20.48 18.49 23.54
CA LEU A 13 19.56 18.83 24.64
C LEU A 13 20.29 18.61 25.96
N ALA A 14 21.03 19.64 26.39
CA ALA A 14 21.25 20.00 27.80
C ALA A 14 22.19 21.22 27.84
N ALA A 15 21.62 22.40 28.04
CA ALA A 15 22.36 23.60 28.42
C ALA A 15 21.72 24.19 29.68
N GLY A 16 22.55 24.51 30.67
CA GLY A 16 22.20 25.10 31.97
C GLY A 16 22.51 24.14 33.12
N LEU A 17 23.28 24.46 34.16
CA LEU A 17 23.78 25.74 34.68
C LEU A 17 25.01 25.47 35.60
N THR A 18 26.03 26.33 35.45
CA THR A 18 26.88 26.96 36.48
C THR A 18 27.58 26.19 37.61
N SER A 19 28.92 26.32 37.57
CA SER A 19 29.85 26.76 38.64
C SER A 19 30.11 25.89 39.87
N ALA A 20 31.38 25.49 40.05
CA ALA A 20 32.24 25.98 41.15
C ALA A 20 33.66 25.36 41.10
N THR A 21 34.55 26.02 41.84
CA THR A 21 36.00 26.13 41.71
C THR A 21 36.85 25.00 42.34
N THR A 22 38.05 24.86 41.79
CA THR A 22 39.31 24.21 42.21
C THR A 22 39.59 24.11 43.73
N ILE A 23 40.27 23.04 44.20
CA ILE A 23 41.54 23.07 44.98
C ILE A 23 42.07 21.65 45.34
N THR A 24 43.38 21.64 45.55
CA THR A 24 44.51 20.68 45.60
C THR A 24 44.55 19.56 46.67
N THR A 25 45.10 18.41 46.23
CA THR A 25 46.06 17.44 46.85
C THR A 25 46.31 17.36 48.37
N THR A 26 46.30 16.13 48.94
CA THR A 26 47.48 15.40 49.52
C THR A 26 47.07 14.02 50.13
N SER A 27 48.08 13.20 50.43
CA SER A 27 48.22 11.73 50.39
C SER A 27 47.90 10.90 51.66
N PHE A 28 47.63 9.58 51.51
CA PHE A 28 48.45 8.42 52.02
C PHE A 28 47.68 7.06 52.08
N GLY A 29 48.30 5.98 51.58
CA GLY A 29 48.23 4.60 52.14
C GLY A 29 47.22 3.57 51.56
N PRO A 30 47.50 2.24 51.59
CA PRO A 30 47.22 1.28 50.50
C PRO A 30 46.25 0.12 50.89
N PRO A 31 46.27 -1.05 50.22
CA PRO A 31 45.69 -1.39 48.92
C PRO A 31 44.49 -2.38 49.07
N SER A 32 43.56 -2.44 48.11
CA SER A 32 42.90 -3.70 47.73
C SER A 32 41.80 -3.52 46.67
N SER A 33 41.75 -4.53 45.81
CA SER A 33 40.58 -5.04 45.09
C SER A 33 39.90 -4.21 44.00
N SER A 34 40.01 -4.78 42.80
CA SER A 34 38.98 -4.88 41.76
C SER A 34 38.44 -3.60 41.14
N SER A 35 39.00 -3.35 39.97
CA SER A 35 38.41 -2.67 38.82
C SER A 35 36.87 -2.80 38.72
N SER A 36 36.18 -1.68 38.82
CA SER A 36 34.91 -1.46 38.10
C SER A 36 34.91 -0.03 37.55
N SER A 37 35.56 0.13 36.40
CA SER A 37 35.36 1.30 35.54
C SER A 37 33.95 1.22 34.95
N SER A 38 33.00 1.95 35.54
CA SER A 38 31.71 2.21 34.90
C SER A 38 31.96 3.13 33.70
N SER A 39 31.97 2.56 32.48
CA SER A 39 31.81 3.34 31.25
C SER A 39 30.31 3.56 30.99
N PRO A 40 29.88 4.78 30.62
CA PRO A 40 28.51 5.04 30.18
C PRO A 40 28.40 4.69 28.69
N SER A 41 28.01 3.46 28.40
CA SER A 41 27.84 3.01 27.02
C SER A 41 26.74 1.97 26.92
N SER A 42 25.51 2.42 26.66
CA SER A 42 24.55 1.71 25.81
C SER A 42 23.36 2.62 25.54
N LEU A 43 23.04 2.76 24.26
CA LEU A 43 21.71 3.11 23.77
C LEU A 43 20.68 2.24 24.48
N PRO A 44 19.44 2.69 24.72
CA PRO A 44 18.43 1.84 25.36
C PRO A 44 18.27 0.57 24.52
N ILE A 45 18.77 -0.53 25.06
CA ILE A 45 18.49 -1.88 24.61
C ILE A 45 16.99 -1.98 24.58
N ALA A 46 16.44 -2.30 23.41
CA ALA A 46 15.04 -2.63 23.23
C ALA A 46 14.61 -3.51 24.42
N LYS A 47 13.66 -3.03 25.23
CA LYS A 47 12.93 -3.95 26.09
C LYS A 47 12.38 -5.01 25.15
N LEU A 48 12.82 -6.25 25.30
CA LEU A 48 12.12 -7.41 24.75
C LEU A 48 10.68 -7.26 25.24
N ALA A 49 9.80 -6.87 24.33
CA ALA A 49 8.40 -6.71 24.66
C ALA A 49 7.83 -8.11 24.83
N ASP A 50 7.47 -8.48 26.07
CA ASP A 50 6.64 -9.66 26.35
C ASP A 50 5.21 -9.53 25.77
N ASN A 51 4.89 -8.41 25.11
CA ASN A 51 3.62 -8.18 24.42
C ASN A 51 3.79 -8.33 22.89
N ALA A 52 3.04 -9.25 22.29
CA ALA A 52 3.04 -9.48 20.84
C ALA A 52 2.69 -8.22 20.04
N THR A 53 1.74 -7.41 20.51
CA THR A 53 1.35 -6.14 19.86
C THR A 53 2.54 -5.18 19.75
N GLU A 54 3.31 -5.04 20.83
CA GLU A 54 4.50 -4.17 20.86
C GLU A 54 5.63 -4.69 19.98
N ARG A 55 5.80 -6.02 19.92
CA ARG A 55 6.75 -6.66 19.02
C ARG A 55 6.44 -6.35 17.56
N TYR A 56 5.18 -6.54 17.13
CA TYR A 56 4.77 -6.19 15.78
C TYR A 56 4.86 -4.68 15.52
N ALA A 57 4.53 -3.83 16.49
CA ALA A 57 4.66 -2.38 16.33
C ALA A 57 6.12 -1.97 16.09
N ASN A 58 7.07 -2.60 16.78
CA ASN A 58 8.50 -2.41 16.51
C ASN A 58 8.90 -2.91 15.11
N TYR A 59 8.33 -4.03 14.64
CA TYR A 59 8.56 -4.52 13.29
C TYR A 59 8.11 -3.51 12.23
N VAL A 60 6.90 -2.96 12.39
CA VAL A 60 6.35 -1.94 11.50
C VAL A 60 7.21 -0.67 11.54
N ALA A 61 7.67 -0.23 12.72
CA ALA A 61 8.52 0.95 12.84
C ALA A 61 9.86 0.81 12.08
N LEU A 62 10.50 -0.35 12.20
CA LEU A 62 11.73 -0.66 11.47
C LEU A 62 11.50 -0.77 9.96
N ALA A 63 10.40 -1.39 9.55
CA ALA A 63 10.00 -1.49 8.14
C ALA A 63 9.73 -0.09 7.57
N ALA A 64 8.92 0.74 8.22
CA ALA A 64 8.64 2.08 7.75
C ALA A 64 9.88 2.97 7.66
N PHE A 65 10.80 2.86 8.62
CA PHE A 65 12.08 3.56 8.54
C PHE A 65 12.86 3.15 7.27
N ALA A 66 12.89 1.86 6.95
CA ALA A 66 13.50 1.36 5.71
C ALA A 66 12.72 1.84 4.46
N LEU A 67 11.38 1.77 4.49
CA LEU A 67 10.52 2.24 3.40
C LEU A 67 10.85 3.69 3.01
N GLN A 68 10.90 4.56 4.01
CA GLN A 68 11.22 5.98 3.82
C GLN A 68 12.70 6.21 3.47
N GLY A 69 13.61 5.43 4.04
CA GLY A 69 15.06 5.63 3.87
C GLY A 69 15.61 5.17 2.52
N PHE A 70 15.02 4.14 1.92
CA PHE A 70 15.56 3.51 0.71
C PHE A 70 14.80 3.86 -0.57
N TRP A 71 13.49 4.13 -0.49
CA TRP A 71 12.67 4.24 -1.69
C TRP A 71 11.85 5.52 -1.80
N TYR A 72 11.66 6.28 -0.72
CA TYR A 72 10.91 7.52 -0.78
C TYR A 72 11.74 8.66 -1.38
N ASP A 73 11.25 9.22 -2.48
CA ASP A 73 11.83 10.39 -3.12
C ASP A 73 11.03 11.64 -2.72
N ARG A 74 11.69 12.56 -2.01
CA ARG A 74 11.05 13.80 -1.52
C ARG A 74 10.69 14.78 -2.64
N ASP A 75 11.41 14.74 -3.76
CA ASP A 75 11.18 15.67 -4.88
C ASP A 75 9.92 15.29 -5.65
N THR A 76 9.65 13.99 -5.77
CA THR A 76 8.47 13.45 -6.46
C THR A 76 7.32 13.14 -5.51
N GLY A 77 7.60 12.87 -4.22
CA GLY A 77 6.61 12.38 -3.25
C GLY A 77 6.21 10.92 -3.47
N LEU A 78 6.98 10.16 -4.26
CA LEU A 78 6.70 8.78 -4.63
C LEU A 78 7.71 7.81 -4.00
N TRP A 79 7.30 6.56 -3.84
CA TRP A 79 8.17 5.44 -3.53
C TRP A 79 8.56 4.72 -4.83
N ASP A 80 9.86 4.46 -5.00
CA ASP A 80 10.41 3.73 -6.14
C ASP A 80 10.08 4.30 -7.53
N ARG A 81 9.59 5.56 -7.58
CA ARG A 81 8.98 6.16 -8.78
C ARG A 81 7.88 5.28 -9.39
N ALA A 82 7.12 4.59 -8.53
CA ALA A 82 5.99 3.75 -8.90
C ALA A 82 4.67 4.43 -8.48
N TRP A 83 3.82 4.77 -9.44
CA TRP A 83 2.69 5.67 -9.28
C TRP A 83 1.60 5.07 -8.40
N TRP A 84 0.93 4.02 -8.88
CA TRP A 84 -0.20 3.45 -8.17
C TRP A 84 0.26 2.69 -6.91
N ASN A 85 1.48 2.12 -6.93
CA ASN A 85 2.11 1.51 -5.76
C ASN A 85 2.37 2.54 -4.65
N SER A 86 2.71 3.78 -4.99
CA SER A 86 2.86 4.87 -4.00
C SER A 86 1.54 5.19 -3.29
N GLY A 87 0.39 5.07 -3.96
CA GLY A 87 -0.92 5.16 -3.30
C GLY A 87 -1.13 4.06 -2.24
N ASN A 88 -0.59 2.86 -2.49
CA ASN A 88 -0.59 1.77 -1.52
C ASN A 88 0.37 2.01 -0.35
N ALA A 89 1.61 2.45 -0.60
CA ALA A 89 2.56 2.82 0.45
C ALA A 89 1.99 3.93 1.35
N LEU A 90 1.33 4.93 0.75
CA LEU A 90 0.60 5.98 1.48
C LEU A 90 -0.49 5.39 2.39
N THR A 91 -1.27 4.44 1.87
CA THR A 91 -2.31 3.76 2.65
C THR A 91 -1.72 3.01 3.84
N THR A 92 -0.65 2.23 3.63
CA THR A 92 0.04 1.47 4.69
C THR A 92 0.55 2.38 5.80
N LEU A 93 1.16 3.51 5.46
CA LEU A 93 1.67 4.48 6.43
C LEU A 93 0.53 5.16 7.20
N ALA A 94 -0.52 5.58 6.52
CA ALA A 94 -1.68 6.20 7.17
C ALA A 94 -2.39 5.23 8.13
N ASP A 95 -2.51 3.97 7.73
CA ASP A 95 -3.09 2.91 8.55
C ASP A 95 -2.25 2.57 9.78
N TRP A 96 -0.93 2.49 9.62
CA TRP A 96 -0.05 2.35 10.77
C TRP A 96 -0.18 3.55 11.71
N ALA A 97 -0.18 4.76 11.18
CA ALA A 97 -0.27 5.97 11.99
C ALA A 97 -1.59 6.08 12.77
N ARG A 98 -2.69 5.52 12.24
CA ARG A 98 -3.94 5.39 13.01
C ARG A 98 -3.83 4.43 14.20
N LEU A 99 -3.07 3.35 14.07
CA LEU A 99 -2.88 2.36 15.15
C LEU A 99 -1.85 2.83 16.18
N ARG A 100 -0.77 3.50 15.72
CA ARG A 100 0.41 3.84 16.51
C ARG A 100 0.89 5.26 16.18
N PRO A 101 0.11 6.30 16.54
CA PRO A 101 0.36 7.67 16.12
C PRO A 101 1.68 8.23 16.66
N VAL A 102 2.05 7.91 17.90
CA VAL A 102 3.29 8.41 18.51
C VAL A 102 4.51 7.86 17.78
N GLU A 103 4.53 6.57 17.49
CA GLU A 103 5.61 5.91 16.76
C GLU A 103 5.67 6.37 15.30
N ALA A 104 4.53 6.49 14.64
CA ALA A 104 4.46 6.99 13.27
C ALA A 104 4.99 8.44 13.15
N GLU A 105 4.65 9.32 14.11
CA GLU A 105 5.16 10.70 14.09
C GLU A 105 6.64 10.81 14.43
N SER A 106 7.22 9.85 15.15
CA SER A 106 8.68 9.78 15.30
C SER A 106 9.41 9.58 13.96
N LEU A 107 8.70 9.10 12.94
CA LEU A 107 9.17 8.97 11.55
C LEU A 107 8.61 10.05 10.62
N ASN A 108 7.96 11.08 11.16
CA ASN A 108 7.36 12.20 10.42
C ASN A 108 6.33 11.74 9.36
N VAL A 109 5.50 10.73 9.66
CA VAL A 109 4.51 10.21 8.70
C VAL A 109 3.54 11.29 8.22
N SER A 110 3.09 12.21 9.07
CA SER A 110 2.25 13.35 8.64
C SER A 110 2.92 14.24 7.58
N ASP A 111 4.23 14.45 7.69
CA ASP A 111 4.99 15.24 6.71
C ASP A 111 5.18 14.49 5.40
N VAL A 112 5.40 13.17 5.47
CA VAL A 112 5.45 12.30 4.30
C VAL A 112 4.12 12.35 3.56
N ILE A 113 3.00 12.14 4.25
CA ILE A 113 1.64 12.24 3.68
C ILE A 113 1.43 13.59 2.98
N ARG A 114 1.76 14.68 3.66
CA ARG A 114 1.63 16.03 3.10
C ARG A 114 2.49 16.23 1.85
N ASN A 115 3.74 15.77 1.87
CA ASN A 115 4.65 15.91 0.73
C ASN A 115 4.24 15.03 -0.45
N THR A 116 3.83 13.79 -0.20
CA THR A 116 3.27 12.91 -1.22
C THR A 116 2.05 13.56 -1.87
N TRP A 117 1.10 14.05 -1.07
CA TRP A 117 -0.07 14.71 -1.63
C TRP A 117 0.31 15.93 -2.48
N SER A 118 1.23 16.78 -2.03
CA SER A 118 1.58 18.00 -2.76
C SER A 118 2.44 17.74 -4.00
N ARG A 119 3.41 16.82 -3.94
CA ARG A 119 4.40 16.60 -5.00
C ARG A 119 3.96 15.62 -6.07
N ALA A 120 3.29 14.52 -5.70
CA ALA A 120 2.98 13.46 -6.65
C ALA A 120 2.09 13.98 -7.80
N GLN A 121 1.11 14.82 -7.49
CA GLN A 121 0.22 15.40 -8.50
C GLN A 121 0.92 16.34 -9.51
N ASP A 122 2.14 16.81 -9.21
CA ASP A 122 2.91 17.69 -10.08
C ASP A 122 3.95 16.95 -10.94
N VAL A 123 4.17 15.65 -10.70
CA VAL A 123 5.13 14.88 -11.49
C VAL A 123 4.61 14.61 -12.89
N LYS A 124 5.49 14.73 -13.88
CA LYS A 124 5.18 14.34 -15.26
C LYS A 124 5.36 12.84 -15.39
N VAL A 125 4.28 12.14 -15.72
CA VAL A 125 4.29 10.68 -15.80
C VAL A 125 3.85 10.24 -17.20
N VAL A 126 4.55 9.24 -17.72
CA VAL A 126 4.08 8.36 -18.79
C VAL A 126 3.96 6.96 -18.22
N THR A 127 2.80 6.35 -18.41
CA THR A 127 2.51 4.99 -17.96
C THR A 127 2.27 4.09 -19.16
N THR A 128 2.94 2.94 -19.18
CA THR A 128 2.70 1.86 -20.13
C THR A 128 2.31 0.61 -19.38
N LYS A 129 1.16 0.01 -19.73
CA LYS A 129 0.69 -1.25 -19.16
C LYS A 129 0.68 -2.33 -20.24
N SER A 130 1.21 -3.51 -19.93
CA SER A 130 1.30 -4.63 -20.86
C SER A 130 0.97 -5.96 -20.17
N TYR A 131 0.39 -6.92 -20.88
CA TYR A 131 0.15 -8.25 -20.34
C TYR A 131 1.42 -9.10 -20.40
N MET A 132 1.72 -9.73 -19.27
CA MET A 132 2.72 -10.79 -19.17
C MET A 132 2.11 -12.14 -19.58
N SER A 133 2.97 -13.11 -19.92
CA SER A 133 2.55 -14.47 -20.31
C SER A 133 1.81 -15.22 -19.21
N ASN A 134 2.02 -14.85 -17.95
CA ASN A 134 1.31 -15.41 -16.79
C ASN A 134 -0.03 -14.70 -16.50
N GLY A 135 -0.51 -13.81 -17.39
CA GLY A 135 -1.76 -13.08 -17.21
C GLY A 135 -1.68 -11.86 -16.30
N MET A 136 -0.50 -11.55 -15.74
CA MET A 136 -0.29 -10.35 -14.92
C MET A 136 -0.17 -9.10 -15.80
N ILE A 137 -0.67 -7.96 -15.31
CA ILE A 137 -0.32 -6.66 -15.88
C ILE A 137 1.06 -6.24 -15.38
N LYS A 138 1.91 -5.81 -16.30
CA LYS A 138 3.16 -5.12 -16.00
C LYS A 138 3.02 -3.64 -16.31
N THR A 139 3.14 -2.83 -15.27
CA THR A 139 3.21 -1.38 -15.34
C THR A 139 4.66 -0.92 -15.39
N GLU A 140 4.95 -0.06 -16.36
CA GLU A 140 6.23 0.63 -16.49
C GLU A 140 5.96 2.12 -16.57
N GLU A 141 6.79 2.90 -15.88
CA GLU A 141 6.58 4.33 -15.73
C GLU A 141 7.81 5.14 -16.15
N CYS A 142 7.55 6.36 -16.57
CA CYS A 142 8.54 7.39 -16.78
C CYS A 142 8.12 8.61 -15.96
N VAL A 143 8.72 8.77 -14.79
CA VAL A 143 8.46 9.87 -13.87
C VAL A 143 9.55 10.92 -14.04
N ASN A 144 9.17 12.13 -14.45
CA ASN A 144 10.08 13.26 -14.69
C ASN A 144 11.28 12.88 -15.59
N GLY A 145 11.04 12.04 -16.60
CA GLY A 145 12.08 11.59 -17.54
C GLY A 145 12.96 10.44 -17.03
N GLN A 146 12.62 9.81 -15.91
CA GLN A 146 13.32 8.65 -15.34
C GLN A 146 12.39 7.44 -15.25
N GLY A 147 12.89 6.27 -15.65
CA GLY A 147 12.18 5.00 -15.57
C GLY A 147 12.11 4.23 -16.89
N PRO A 148 11.65 2.97 -16.86
CA PRO A 148 11.67 2.08 -18.01
C PRO A 148 10.81 2.58 -19.18
N ALA A 149 9.68 3.25 -18.91
CA ALA A 149 8.80 3.72 -19.97
C ALA A 149 9.33 4.96 -20.73
N CYS A 150 10.45 5.56 -20.31
CA CYS A 150 10.95 6.80 -20.92
C CYS A 150 11.38 6.65 -22.38
N ARG A 151 11.87 5.46 -22.78
CA ARG A 151 12.21 5.19 -24.19
C ARG A 151 10.95 5.12 -25.05
N GLY A 152 9.89 4.51 -24.54
CA GLY A 152 8.58 4.45 -25.19
C GLY A 152 7.93 5.83 -25.30
N ALA A 153 8.03 6.64 -24.24
CA ALA A 153 7.58 8.03 -24.23
C ALA A 153 8.29 8.88 -25.30
N ALA A 154 9.61 8.75 -25.42
CA ALA A 154 10.40 9.46 -26.43
C ALA A 154 10.02 9.03 -27.85
N ALA A 155 9.83 7.72 -28.10
CA ALA A 155 9.40 7.20 -29.40
C ALA A 155 7.98 7.68 -29.78
N ALA A 156 7.04 7.69 -28.82
CA ALA A 156 5.69 8.20 -29.03
C ALA A 156 5.66 9.71 -29.34
N ALA A 157 6.53 10.49 -28.69
CA ALA A 157 6.66 11.93 -28.95
C ALA A 157 7.23 12.21 -30.35
N VAL A 158 8.21 11.43 -30.81
CA VAL A 158 8.76 11.54 -32.18
C VAL A 158 7.71 11.16 -33.22
N ALA A 159 6.93 10.09 -32.99
CA ALA A 159 5.86 9.68 -33.89
C ALA A 159 4.74 10.74 -33.99
N ALA A 160 4.37 11.36 -32.88
CA ALA A 160 3.37 12.44 -32.85
C ALA A 160 3.84 13.70 -33.59
N ALA A 161 5.14 14.03 -33.52
CA ALA A 161 5.70 15.17 -34.25
C ALA A 161 5.79 14.93 -35.78
N ALA A 162 5.85 13.66 -36.21
CA ALA A 162 5.94 13.28 -37.63
C ALA A 162 4.56 13.19 -38.34
N ALA A 163 3.45 13.06 -37.61
CA ALA A 163 2.11 12.94 -38.18
C ALA A 163 1.33 14.27 -38.06
N ALA A 164 1.20 15.02 -39.17
CA ALA A 164 0.36 16.22 -39.25
C ALA A 164 -1.17 15.89 -39.32
N VAL A 165 -1.65 15.05 -38.40
CA VAL A 165 -3.04 14.51 -38.35
C VAL A 165 -3.63 14.76 -36.94
N PRO A 166 -4.95 15.04 -36.78
CA PRO A 166 -5.54 15.26 -35.46
C PRO A 166 -5.32 14.03 -34.58
N ALA A 167 -4.78 14.27 -33.39
CA ALA A 167 -4.18 13.30 -32.49
C ALA A 167 -4.94 11.96 -32.38
N ALA A 168 -4.39 10.91 -32.98
CA ALA A 168 -4.34 9.64 -32.25
C ALA A 168 -3.65 9.95 -30.91
N ARG A 169 -4.31 9.63 -29.79
CA ARG A 169 -3.98 10.04 -28.42
C ARG A 169 -2.58 9.54 -28.03
N ALA A 170 -1.55 10.24 -28.50
CA ALA A 170 -0.16 9.90 -28.28
C ALA A 170 0.19 10.09 -26.80
N VAL A 171 1.00 9.16 -26.29
CA VAL A 171 1.49 9.09 -24.91
C VAL A 171 2.49 10.21 -24.67
N GLN A 172 2.00 11.43 -24.51
CA GLN A 172 2.82 12.58 -24.12
C GLN A 172 2.95 12.62 -22.59
N PRO A 173 4.15 12.90 -22.04
CA PRO A 173 4.31 13.12 -20.61
C PRO A 173 3.39 14.24 -20.14
N ARG A 174 2.45 13.90 -19.26
CA ARG A 174 1.54 14.86 -18.64
C ARG A 174 1.70 14.80 -17.14
N ALA A 175 1.50 15.93 -16.48
CA ALA A 175 1.34 15.90 -15.04
C ALA A 175 0.06 15.14 -14.70
N PHE A 176 0.11 14.21 -13.76
CA PHE A 176 -1.09 13.59 -13.19
C PHE A 176 -1.68 14.51 -12.12
N ARG A 177 -2.01 15.74 -12.55
CA ARG A 177 -2.68 16.74 -11.73
C ARG A 177 -3.97 16.17 -11.18
N ASP A 178 -4.30 16.55 -9.94
CA ASP A 178 -5.48 16.04 -9.25
C ASP A 178 -5.49 14.51 -9.10
N PHE A 179 -4.33 13.85 -9.25
CA PHE A 179 -4.16 12.38 -9.25
C PHE A 179 -4.91 11.65 -10.37
N LEU A 180 -5.35 12.37 -11.40
CA LEU A 180 -6.10 11.81 -12.51
C LEU A 180 -5.14 11.31 -13.59
N ASN A 181 -5.36 10.08 -14.06
CA ASN A 181 -4.60 9.53 -15.18
C ASN A 181 -5.49 8.81 -16.21
N ASP A 182 -4.98 7.87 -17.01
CA ASP A 182 -5.78 7.19 -18.05
C ASP A 182 -6.39 5.87 -17.55
N PHE A 183 -6.09 5.47 -16.31
CA PHE A 183 -6.36 4.18 -15.70
C PHE A 183 -7.17 4.38 -14.41
N TYR A 184 -8.40 3.86 -14.39
CA TYR A 184 -9.32 4.09 -13.28
C TYR A 184 -8.93 3.32 -12.01
N ASP A 185 -8.16 2.24 -12.15
CA ASP A 185 -7.55 1.54 -11.02
C ASP A 185 -6.46 2.38 -10.35
N ASP A 186 -5.57 3.02 -11.11
CA ASP A 186 -4.55 3.92 -10.54
C ASP A 186 -5.20 5.05 -9.74
N GLU A 187 -6.26 5.64 -10.30
CA GLU A 187 -7.10 6.63 -9.64
C GLU A 187 -7.72 6.08 -8.35
N GLY A 188 -8.30 4.87 -8.39
CA GLY A 188 -8.87 4.20 -7.22
C GLY A 188 -7.85 3.97 -6.08
N TRP A 189 -6.61 3.59 -6.41
CA TRP A 189 -5.54 3.42 -5.41
C TRP A 189 -5.20 4.73 -4.70
N TRP A 190 -5.10 5.83 -5.45
CA TRP A 190 -4.87 7.15 -4.86
C TRP A 190 -6.07 7.62 -4.04
N ALA A 191 -7.30 7.42 -4.50
CA ALA A 191 -8.49 7.79 -3.76
C ALA A 191 -8.54 7.07 -2.39
N LEU A 192 -8.26 5.76 -2.34
CA LEU A 192 -8.18 5.04 -1.07
C LEU A 192 -7.03 5.56 -0.20
N GLY A 193 -5.82 5.73 -0.73
CA GLY A 193 -4.70 6.27 0.04
C GLY A 193 -4.98 7.64 0.65
N LEU A 194 -5.66 8.51 -0.09
CA LEU A 194 -6.04 9.85 0.38
C LEU A 194 -7.19 9.83 1.38
N ILE A 195 -8.13 8.90 1.26
CA ILE A 195 -9.17 8.66 2.28
C ILE A 195 -8.52 8.21 3.60
N HIS A 196 -7.53 7.32 3.55
CA HIS A 196 -6.83 6.87 4.75
C HIS A 196 -5.94 7.97 5.33
N ALA A 197 -5.30 8.78 4.48
CA ALA A 197 -4.60 10.00 4.91
C ALA A 197 -5.54 10.98 5.63
N TYR A 198 -6.77 11.19 5.13
CA TYR A 198 -7.80 11.97 5.81
C TYR A 198 -8.19 11.34 7.15
N ASP A 199 -8.37 10.02 7.21
CA ASP A 199 -8.74 9.33 8.44
C ASP A 199 -7.72 9.51 9.56
N TYR A 200 -6.43 9.59 9.21
CA TYR A 200 -5.37 9.87 10.16
C TYR A 200 -5.26 11.37 10.49
N THR A 201 -5.07 12.21 9.48
CA THR A 201 -4.66 13.62 9.66
C THR A 201 -5.82 14.58 9.87
N ARG A 202 -7.04 14.19 9.48
CA ARG A 202 -8.26 15.02 9.44
C ARG A 202 -8.16 16.26 8.54
N LYS A 203 -7.21 16.27 7.62
CA LYS A 203 -7.00 17.35 6.64
C LYS A 203 -7.95 17.19 5.46
N GLN A 204 -8.87 18.14 5.33
CA GLN A 204 -9.99 18.07 4.38
C GLN A 204 -9.53 17.96 2.92
N GLU A 205 -8.38 18.56 2.58
CA GLU A 205 -7.84 18.53 1.21
C GLU A 205 -7.62 17.11 0.67
N TYR A 206 -7.34 16.12 1.54
CA TYR A 206 -7.16 14.74 1.12
C TYR A 206 -8.50 14.08 0.75
N LEU A 207 -9.55 14.34 1.55
CA LEU A 207 -10.89 13.83 1.25
C LEU A 207 -11.46 14.53 0.01
N ASP A 208 -11.22 15.82 -0.17
CA ASP A 208 -11.66 16.57 -1.35
C ASP A 208 -10.99 16.05 -2.63
N SER A 209 -9.69 15.69 -2.57
CA SER A 209 -9.01 15.01 -3.67
C SER A 209 -9.64 13.64 -3.95
N ALA A 210 -9.94 12.83 -2.94
CA ALA A 210 -10.58 11.53 -3.15
C ALA A 210 -11.98 11.64 -3.78
N VAL A 211 -12.79 12.63 -3.37
CA VAL A 211 -14.09 12.93 -3.98
C VAL A 211 -13.92 13.30 -5.46
N ARG A 212 -12.92 14.13 -5.78
CA ARG A 212 -12.63 14.52 -7.17
C ARG A 212 -12.22 13.34 -8.03
N ILE A 213 -11.34 12.48 -7.53
CA ILE A 213 -10.90 11.26 -8.21
C ILE A 213 -12.11 10.35 -8.46
N PHE A 214 -12.96 10.13 -7.46
CA PHE A 214 -14.15 9.30 -7.62
C PHE A 214 -15.17 9.86 -8.62
N ASN A 215 -15.22 11.19 -8.78
CA ASN A 215 -16.02 11.81 -9.84
C ASN A 215 -15.48 11.51 -11.24
N ASP A 216 -14.15 11.40 -11.42
CA ASP A 216 -13.56 10.96 -12.71
C ASP A 216 -13.79 9.47 -12.96
N MET A 217 -13.62 8.61 -11.93
CA MET A 217 -13.86 7.16 -12.01
C MET A 217 -15.26 6.81 -12.52
N GLN A 218 -16.27 7.61 -12.19
CA GLN A 218 -17.64 7.45 -12.71
C GLN A 218 -17.72 7.51 -14.24
N GLY A 219 -16.80 8.21 -14.89
CA GLY A 219 -16.67 8.26 -16.35
C GLY A 219 -16.25 6.93 -16.99
N GLY A 220 -15.84 5.94 -16.20
CA GLY A 220 -15.49 4.60 -16.67
C GLY A 220 -16.69 3.72 -17.00
N GLY A 221 -17.90 4.07 -16.56
CA GLY A 221 -19.11 3.26 -16.76
C GLY A 221 -20.31 4.04 -17.31
N PRO A 222 -21.47 3.36 -17.47
CA PRO A 222 -21.62 1.91 -17.40
C PRO A 222 -20.92 1.19 -18.57
N THR A 223 -20.59 -0.09 -18.40
CA THR A 223 -20.00 -0.92 -19.47
C THR A 223 -21.07 -1.62 -20.31
N ASN A 224 -20.63 -2.28 -21.39
CA ASN A 224 -21.47 -3.20 -22.17
C ASN A 224 -21.85 -4.49 -21.42
N CYS A 225 -21.27 -4.76 -20.25
CA CYS A 225 -21.54 -5.95 -19.45
C CYS A 225 -22.72 -5.72 -18.51
N SER A 226 -23.92 -6.03 -19.00
CA SER A 226 -25.18 -5.91 -18.24
C SER A 226 -25.48 -4.49 -17.73
N GLY A 227 -24.97 -3.46 -18.42
CA GLY A 227 -25.25 -2.05 -18.10
C GLY A 227 -24.71 -1.55 -16.76
N GLY A 228 -23.77 -2.28 -16.14
CA GLY A 228 -23.09 -1.89 -14.90
C GLY A 228 -21.57 -1.93 -15.02
N GLY A 229 -20.89 -1.77 -13.89
CA GLY A 229 -19.43 -1.75 -13.82
C GLY A 229 -18.77 -0.56 -14.51
N ILE A 230 -17.46 -0.52 -14.45
CA ILE A 230 -16.60 0.43 -15.15
C ILE A 230 -15.52 -0.30 -15.97
N TYR A 231 -15.10 0.32 -17.07
CA TYR A 231 -13.91 -0.09 -17.80
C TYR A 231 -12.66 0.17 -16.97
N TRP A 232 -11.60 -0.58 -17.23
CA TRP A 232 -10.30 -0.45 -16.59
C TRP A 232 -9.65 0.92 -16.86
N SER A 233 -9.82 1.45 -18.07
CA SER A 233 -9.16 2.66 -18.53
C SER A 233 -10.08 3.55 -19.36
N LYS A 234 -9.65 4.80 -19.58
CA LYS A 234 -10.33 5.79 -20.44
C LYS A 234 -10.41 5.34 -21.91
N ALA A 235 -9.64 4.30 -22.30
CA ALA A 235 -9.72 3.69 -23.63
C ALA A 235 -10.90 2.72 -23.78
N ARG A 236 -11.51 2.28 -22.66
CA ARG A 236 -12.71 1.43 -22.63
C ARG A 236 -12.59 0.10 -23.39
N THR A 237 -11.44 -0.56 -23.27
CA THR A 237 -11.16 -1.82 -23.98
C THR A 237 -11.31 -3.07 -23.12
N TYR A 238 -11.33 -2.94 -21.80
CA TYR A 238 -11.33 -4.07 -20.87
C TYR A 238 -12.11 -3.77 -19.59
N VAL A 239 -12.83 -4.75 -19.06
CA VAL A 239 -13.58 -4.68 -17.81
C VAL A 239 -12.95 -5.66 -16.83
N ASN A 240 -12.07 -5.17 -15.95
CA ASN A 240 -11.36 -5.99 -14.99
C ASN A 240 -11.91 -5.86 -13.57
N ALA A 241 -11.62 -6.86 -12.75
CA ALA A 241 -12.06 -6.93 -11.37
C ALA A 241 -11.55 -5.73 -10.58
N ILE A 242 -10.24 -5.44 -10.65
CA ILE A 242 -9.63 -4.43 -9.79
C ILE A 242 -10.24 -3.03 -9.94
N ALA A 243 -10.50 -2.55 -11.17
CA ALA A 243 -11.12 -1.23 -11.35
C ALA A 243 -12.51 -1.18 -10.72
N ASN A 244 -13.26 -2.27 -10.85
CA ASN A 244 -14.62 -2.39 -10.34
C ASN A 244 -14.68 -2.56 -8.81
N GLU A 245 -13.72 -3.27 -8.23
CA GLU A 245 -13.57 -3.40 -6.78
C GLU A 245 -13.11 -2.09 -6.14
N LEU A 246 -12.17 -1.37 -6.75
CA LEU A 246 -11.74 -0.06 -6.27
C LEU A 246 -12.88 0.96 -6.38
N TYR A 247 -13.64 0.94 -7.47
CA TYR A 247 -14.81 1.80 -7.62
C TYR A 247 -15.86 1.54 -6.53
N LEU A 248 -16.14 0.27 -6.22
CA LEU A 248 -16.97 -0.13 -5.08
C LEU A 248 -16.41 0.40 -3.76
N SER A 249 -15.13 0.14 -3.49
CA SER A 249 -14.47 0.45 -2.23
C SER A 249 -14.36 1.95 -1.98
N VAL A 250 -14.07 2.74 -3.00
CA VAL A 250 -14.03 4.21 -2.88
C VAL A 250 -15.43 4.77 -2.65
N ALA A 251 -16.45 4.30 -3.40
CA ALA A 251 -17.83 4.72 -3.20
C ALA A 251 -18.30 4.45 -1.75
N ALA A 252 -18.09 3.21 -1.28
CA ALA A 252 -18.47 2.81 0.07
C ALA A 252 -17.68 3.60 1.14
N SER A 253 -16.39 3.85 0.91
CA SER A 253 -15.55 4.63 1.82
C SER A 253 -16.00 6.09 1.93
N LEU A 254 -16.35 6.71 0.80
CA LEU A 254 -16.88 8.09 0.77
C LEU A 254 -18.25 8.19 1.45
N ALA A 255 -19.10 7.16 1.35
CA ALA A 255 -20.38 7.12 2.08
C ALA A 255 -20.22 7.25 3.60
N ASN A 256 -19.11 6.76 4.16
CA ASN A 256 -18.80 6.85 5.58
C ASN A 256 -18.17 8.18 5.99
N ARG A 257 -17.66 8.97 5.04
CA ARG A 257 -16.81 10.14 5.31
C ARG A 257 -17.36 11.45 4.76
N VAL A 258 -18.39 11.40 3.91
CA VAL A 258 -19.09 12.56 3.36
C VAL A 258 -20.58 12.49 3.73
N PRO A 259 -20.96 12.82 4.98
CA PRO A 259 -22.35 12.66 5.47
C PRO A 259 -23.39 13.38 4.62
N ALA A 260 -23.04 14.55 4.08
CA ALA A 260 -23.92 15.36 3.24
C ALA A 260 -24.35 14.66 1.94
N ASP A 261 -23.58 13.68 1.46
CA ASP A 261 -23.81 12.98 0.19
C ASP A 261 -23.84 11.44 0.37
N LYS A 262 -24.02 11.00 1.62
CA LYS A 262 -23.98 9.58 2.01
C LYS A 262 -24.93 8.72 1.17
N ALA A 263 -26.17 9.17 0.98
CA ALA A 263 -27.19 8.41 0.24
C ALA A 263 -26.78 8.16 -1.22
N ARG A 264 -26.12 9.13 -1.88
CA ARG A 264 -25.61 8.98 -3.25
C ARG A 264 -24.53 7.92 -3.30
N TYR A 265 -23.54 8.01 -2.42
CA TYR A 265 -22.42 7.09 -2.37
C TYR A 265 -22.84 5.66 -2.00
N VAL A 266 -23.73 5.48 -1.02
CA VAL A 266 -24.34 4.18 -0.71
C VAL A 266 -25.03 3.61 -1.94
N GLY A 267 -25.89 4.39 -2.60
CA GLY A 267 -26.60 3.91 -3.79
C GLY A 267 -25.67 3.49 -4.93
N ILE A 268 -24.55 4.20 -5.12
CA ILE A 268 -23.54 3.79 -6.11
C ILE A 268 -22.86 2.48 -5.69
N ALA A 269 -22.40 2.40 -4.44
CA ALA A 269 -21.71 1.23 -3.91
C ALA A 269 -22.60 -0.02 -3.94
N GLU A 270 -23.87 0.08 -3.56
CA GLU A 270 -24.81 -1.05 -3.58
C GLU A 270 -25.09 -1.55 -5.01
N ARG A 271 -25.28 -0.63 -5.97
CA ARG A 271 -25.44 -1.00 -7.38
C ARG A 271 -24.18 -1.66 -7.94
N GLN A 272 -23.01 -1.11 -7.60
CA GLN A 272 -21.74 -1.66 -8.04
C GLN A 272 -21.50 -3.06 -7.46
N TRP A 273 -21.77 -3.26 -6.16
CA TRP A 273 -21.67 -4.56 -5.53
C TRP A 273 -22.65 -5.57 -6.13
N ALA A 274 -23.91 -5.17 -6.33
CA ALA A 274 -24.93 -6.03 -6.95
C ALA A 274 -24.51 -6.45 -8.36
N TRP A 275 -23.94 -5.54 -9.16
CA TRP A 275 -23.38 -5.87 -10.47
C TRP A 275 -22.19 -6.82 -10.35
N PHE A 276 -21.21 -6.50 -9.50
CA PHE A 276 -19.98 -7.27 -9.34
C PHE A 276 -20.26 -8.71 -8.91
N ALA A 277 -21.14 -8.90 -7.93
CA ALA A 277 -21.55 -10.21 -7.43
C ALA A 277 -22.23 -11.08 -8.50
N ASN A 278 -22.88 -10.46 -9.49
CA ASN A 278 -23.56 -11.13 -10.61
C ASN A 278 -22.76 -11.11 -11.92
N SER A 279 -21.54 -10.55 -11.92
CA SER A 279 -20.72 -10.39 -13.13
C SER A 279 -20.12 -11.69 -13.66
N SER A 280 -20.16 -12.77 -12.87
CA SER A 280 -19.41 -14.03 -13.02
C SER A 280 -17.92 -13.98 -12.66
N MET A 281 -17.33 -12.82 -12.35
CA MET A 281 -15.90 -12.74 -11.97
C MET A 281 -15.58 -13.53 -10.68
N ILE A 282 -16.54 -13.67 -9.75
CA ILE A 282 -16.42 -14.60 -8.64
C ILE A 282 -16.74 -16.01 -9.14
N ASN A 283 -15.75 -16.88 -9.22
CA ASN A 283 -15.87 -18.22 -9.76
C ASN A 283 -16.43 -19.25 -8.75
N GLY A 284 -16.57 -20.50 -9.21
CA GLY A 284 -17.08 -21.61 -8.39
C GLY A 284 -16.24 -21.94 -7.15
N ASP A 285 -14.97 -21.51 -7.12
CA ASP A 285 -14.09 -21.64 -5.97
C ASP A 285 -14.22 -20.49 -4.96
N SER A 286 -15.15 -19.56 -5.20
CA SER A 286 -15.30 -18.30 -4.45
C SER A 286 -14.06 -17.41 -4.50
N LEU A 287 -13.32 -17.48 -5.61
CA LEU A 287 -12.20 -16.60 -5.91
C LEU A 287 -12.57 -15.66 -7.06
N VAL A 288 -11.98 -14.47 -7.07
CA VAL A 288 -12.16 -13.46 -8.10
C VAL A 288 -11.11 -13.64 -9.18
N ASN A 289 -11.55 -13.93 -10.41
CA ASN A 289 -10.71 -13.90 -11.61
C ASN A 289 -10.48 -12.46 -12.11
N ASP A 290 -9.48 -12.25 -12.95
CA ASP A 290 -9.02 -10.92 -13.38
C ASP A 290 -10.11 -10.04 -14.04
N GLY A 291 -11.10 -10.61 -14.72
CA GLY A 291 -12.11 -9.80 -15.38
C GLY A 291 -13.03 -10.52 -16.35
N LEU A 292 -13.59 -9.75 -17.27
CA LEU A 292 -14.53 -10.22 -18.28
C LEU A 292 -13.95 -10.11 -19.70
N ASP A 293 -14.25 -11.10 -20.54
CA ASP A 293 -13.97 -11.05 -21.97
C ASP A 293 -14.90 -10.07 -22.70
N ALA A 294 -14.67 -9.88 -24.02
CA ALA A 294 -15.48 -8.98 -24.84
C ALA A 294 -16.96 -9.39 -24.93
N GLN A 295 -17.30 -10.63 -24.58
CA GLN A 295 -18.66 -11.16 -24.49
C GLN A 295 -19.22 -11.11 -23.06
N CYS A 296 -18.53 -10.43 -22.14
CA CYS A 296 -18.90 -10.26 -20.75
C CYS A 296 -18.99 -11.57 -19.95
N ARG A 297 -18.16 -12.56 -20.31
CA ARG A 297 -17.98 -13.81 -19.55
C ARG A 297 -16.71 -13.72 -18.73
N ASN A 298 -16.67 -14.36 -17.56
CA ASN A 298 -15.45 -14.53 -16.80
C ASN A 298 -14.33 -15.08 -17.70
N ASN A 299 -13.20 -14.38 -17.71
CA ASN A 299 -12.06 -14.70 -18.57
C ASN A 299 -11.22 -15.89 -18.07
N GLY A 300 -11.49 -16.40 -16.87
CA GLY A 300 -10.77 -17.53 -16.26
C GLY A 300 -9.29 -17.26 -15.92
N GLN A 301 -8.85 -16.01 -16.00
CA GLN A 301 -7.47 -15.60 -15.73
C GLN A 301 -7.12 -15.73 -14.24
N PRO A 302 -5.82 -15.70 -13.86
CA PRO A 302 -5.40 -15.96 -12.49
C PRO A 302 -6.14 -15.15 -11.42
N THR A 303 -6.33 -15.77 -10.27
CA THR A 303 -6.99 -15.19 -9.09
C THR A 303 -5.95 -14.53 -8.18
N TRP A 304 -5.42 -13.40 -8.61
CA TRP A 304 -4.42 -12.61 -7.88
C TRP A 304 -4.91 -12.19 -6.49
N THR A 305 -4.03 -12.12 -5.48
CA THR A 305 -4.47 -11.93 -4.09
C THR A 305 -5.15 -10.59 -3.85
N TYR A 306 -4.72 -9.53 -4.55
CA TYR A 306 -5.29 -8.19 -4.41
C TYR A 306 -6.79 -8.11 -4.76
N ASN A 307 -7.24 -8.83 -5.81
CA ASN A 307 -8.66 -8.91 -6.18
C ASN A 307 -9.49 -9.61 -5.09
N GLN A 308 -8.85 -10.51 -4.33
CA GLN A 308 -9.52 -11.16 -3.21
C GLN A 308 -9.63 -10.22 -2.01
N GLY A 309 -8.78 -9.19 -1.94
CA GLY A 309 -8.68 -8.27 -0.82
C GLY A 309 -9.60 -7.06 -0.98
N VAL A 310 -9.51 -6.33 -2.09
CA VAL A 310 -10.20 -5.04 -2.25
C VAL A 310 -11.72 -5.21 -2.13
N VAL A 311 -12.29 -6.29 -2.67
CA VAL A 311 -13.71 -6.59 -2.50
C VAL A 311 -14.13 -6.75 -1.03
N LEU A 312 -13.26 -7.29 -0.16
CA LEU A 312 -13.54 -7.40 1.28
C LEU A 312 -13.60 -6.02 1.93
N GLY A 313 -12.66 -5.14 1.61
CA GLY A 313 -12.66 -3.76 2.09
C GLY A 313 -13.91 -2.99 1.68
N GLY A 314 -14.33 -3.13 0.41
CA GLY A 314 -15.55 -2.50 -0.09
C GLY A 314 -16.81 -2.99 0.63
N LEU A 315 -16.90 -4.29 0.90
CA LEU A 315 -18.01 -4.89 1.68
C LEU A 315 -18.00 -4.43 3.15
N VAL A 316 -16.83 -4.30 3.76
CA VAL A 316 -16.68 -3.76 5.12
C VAL A 316 -17.14 -2.30 5.18
N GLU A 317 -16.77 -1.48 4.21
CA GLU A 317 -17.19 -0.08 4.14
C GLU A 317 -18.69 0.05 3.84
N LEU A 318 -19.27 -0.83 3.01
CA LEU A 318 -20.72 -0.91 2.81
C LEU A 318 -21.45 -1.28 4.11
N TYR A 319 -20.92 -2.26 4.86
CA TYR A 319 -21.45 -2.60 6.18
C TYR A 319 -21.40 -1.40 7.13
N ARG A 320 -20.26 -0.70 7.23
CA ARG A 320 -20.13 0.51 8.05
C ARG A 320 -21.15 1.59 7.65
N ALA A 321 -21.41 1.74 6.35
CA ALA A 321 -22.31 2.77 5.84
C ALA A 321 -23.79 2.46 6.09
N THR A 322 -24.18 1.19 6.04
CA THR A 322 -25.59 0.74 5.97
C THR A 322 -26.06 -0.08 7.16
N GLY A 323 -25.16 -0.72 7.91
CA GLY A 323 -25.48 -1.74 8.91
C GLY A 323 -25.85 -3.12 8.33
N GLY A 324 -25.78 -3.31 7.01
CA GLY A 324 -26.19 -4.54 6.33
C GLY A 324 -25.25 -5.72 6.63
N ARG A 325 -25.64 -6.62 7.55
CA ARG A 325 -24.81 -7.77 7.95
C ARG A 325 -24.49 -8.75 6.82
N GLY A 326 -25.35 -8.86 5.80
CA GLY A 326 -25.09 -9.71 4.64
C GLY A 326 -23.80 -9.37 3.88
N TYR A 327 -23.34 -8.11 3.97
CA TYR A 327 -22.03 -7.73 3.42
C TYR A 327 -20.87 -8.40 4.17
N LEU A 328 -20.96 -8.50 5.50
CA LEU A 328 -19.95 -9.19 6.32
C LEU A 328 -19.99 -10.70 6.13
N ASP A 329 -21.18 -11.29 6.04
CA ASP A 329 -21.33 -12.73 5.80
C ASP A 329 -20.68 -13.11 4.46
N ARG A 330 -20.89 -12.29 3.43
CA ARG A 330 -20.27 -12.48 2.12
C ARG A 330 -18.76 -12.27 2.17
N ALA A 331 -18.27 -11.21 2.81
CA ALA A 331 -16.84 -10.95 2.96
C ALA A 331 -16.15 -12.10 3.71
N GLY A 332 -16.74 -12.61 4.80
CA GLY A 332 -16.24 -13.75 5.55
C GLY A 332 -16.15 -15.03 4.71
N SER A 333 -17.16 -15.31 3.88
CA SER A 333 -17.15 -16.44 2.96
C SER A 333 -16.03 -16.34 1.92
N LEU A 334 -15.81 -15.16 1.33
CA LEU A 334 -14.75 -14.93 0.35
C LEU A 334 -13.36 -15.05 1.00
N ALA A 335 -13.16 -14.38 2.13
CA ALA A 335 -11.92 -14.44 2.92
C ALA A 335 -11.56 -15.88 3.31
N SER A 336 -12.55 -16.66 3.74
CA SER A 336 -12.37 -18.07 4.10
C SER A 336 -11.87 -18.91 2.92
N ALA A 337 -12.38 -18.66 1.71
CA ALA A 337 -11.95 -19.38 0.50
C ALA A 337 -10.51 -18.99 0.10
N SER A 338 -10.21 -17.70 0.04
CA SER A 338 -8.89 -17.19 -0.37
C SER A 338 -7.79 -17.56 0.63
N MET A 339 -8.03 -17.47 1.94
CA MET A 339 -7.06 -17.88 2.98
C MET A 339 -6.67 -19.36 2.90
N ARG A 340 -7.54 -20.22 2.33
CA ARG A 340 -7.25 -21.66 2.15
C ARG A 340 -6.60 -21.98 0.81
N LYS A 341 -6.93 -21.24 -0.25
CA LYS A 341 -6.55 -21.58 -1.62
C LYS A 341 -5.30 -20.85 -2.13
N LEU A 342 -4.97 -19.68 -1.58
CA LEU A 342 -3.87 -18.83 -2.05
C LEU A 342 -2.65 -18.88 -1.12
N VAL A 343 -2.37 -20.06 -0.56
CA VAL A 343 -1.27 -20.27 0.39
C VAL A 343 -0.38 -21.44 -0.03
N ASP A 344 0.86 -21.44 0.45
CA ASP A 344 1.76 -22.60 0.38
C ASP A 344 1.36 -23.70 1.38
N GLY A 345 2.14 -24.78 1.43
CA GLY A 345 1.94 -25.89 2.37
C GLY A 345 2.09 -25.52 3.85
N ASN A 346 2.64 -24.35 4.18
CA ASN A 346 2.77 -23.82 5.53
C ASN A 346 1.67 -22.80 5.87
N GLY A 347 0.75 -22.54 4.94
CA GLY A 347 -0.30 -21.55 5.11
C GLY A 347 0.20 -20.10 5.01
N ILE A 348 1.30 -19.85 4.31
CA ILE A 348 1.83 -18.52 3.97
C ILE A 348 1.25 -18.08 2.64
N LEU A 349 0.78 -16.84 2.55
CA LEU A 349 0.19 -16.26 1.34
C LEU A 349 1.25 -16.18 0.22
N VAL A 350 0.89 -16.68 -0.95
CA VAL A 350 1.78 -16.76 -2.11
C VAL A 350 1.20 -16.02 -3.32
N GLU A 351 2.10 -15.48 -4.12
CA GLU A 351 1.81 -15.17 -5.52
C GLU A 351 2.54 -16.16 -6.42
N GLY A 352 1.87 -16.71 -7.43
CA GLY A 352 2.42 -17.80 -8.27
C GLY A 352 3.71 -17.45 -9.03
N CYS A 353 4.13 -16.18 -9.01
CA CYS A 353 5.32 -15.65 -9.68
C CYS A 353 6.51 -15.38 -8.75
N GLU A 354 6.36 -15.48 -7.43
CA GLU A 354 7.33 -14.91 -6.47
C GLU A 354 8.71 -15.59 -6.48
N HIS A 355 8.78 -16.81 -7.03
CA HIS A 355 10.01 -17.59 -7.23
C HIS A 355 10.43 -17.71 -8.71
N THR A 356 9.81 -16.96 -9.61
CA THR A 356 10.02 -17.07 -11.07
C THR A 356 10.49 -15.76 -11.68
N GLY A 357 11.25 -15.82 -12.78
CA GLY A 357 11.52 -14.67 -13.64
C GLY A 357 11.93 -13.39 -12.90
N ASP A 358 11.13 -12.34 -13.07
CA ASP A 358 11.26 -11.01 -12.47
C ASP A 358 10.63 -10.90 -11.06
N ARG A 359 10.27 -12.03 -10.45
CA ARG A 359 9.76 -12.16 -9.08
C ARG A 359 8.53 -11.31 -8.84
N CYS A 360 7.53 -11.53 -9.70
CA CYS A 360 6.27 -10.78 -9.77
C CYS A 360 6.39 -9.31 -10.24
N GLY A 361 7.58 -8.83 -10.58
CA GLY A 361 7.80 -7.46 -11.00
C GLY A 361 7.29 -6.44 -9.99
N ALA A 362 7.10 -5.20 -10.45
CA ALA A 362 6.62 -4.10 -9.60
C ALA A 362 5.16 -4.28 -9.16
N ASP A 363 4.30 -4.77 -10.06
CA ASP A 363 2.86 -4.84 -9.80
C ASP A 363 2.52 -5.99 -8.86
N GLY A 364 2.88 -7.22 -9.23
CA GLY A 364 2.54 -8.40 -8.45
C GLY A 364 3.16 -8.41 -7.05
N ALA A 365 4.32 -7.78 -6.89
CA ALA A 365 4.94 -7.62 -5.57
C ALA A 365 4.06 -6.85 -4.56
N GLN A 366 3.14 -6.00 -5.02
CA GLN A 366 2.24 -5.23 -4.15
C GLN A 366 1.03 -6.03 -3.64
N PHE A 367 0.63 -7.07 -4.37
CA PHE A 367 -0.73 -7.64 -4.27
C PHE A 367 -1.04 -8.28 -2.92
N LYS A 368 -0.06 -8.95 -2.30
CA LYS A 368 -0.24 -9.63 -1.02
C LYS A 368 -0.53 -8.69 0.14
N GLY A 369 0.09 -7.52 0.16
CA GLY A 369 -0.16 -6.50 1.18
C GLY A 369 -1.56 -5.91 1.10
N VAL A 370 -2.04 -5.64 -0.12
CA VAL A 370 -3.44 -5.21 -0.35
C VAL A 370 -4.40 -6.23 0.25
N TYR A 371 -4.15 -7.52 0.04
CA TYR A 371 -4.98 -8.58 0.60
C TYR A 371 -4.94 -8.59 2.14
N ALA A 372 -3.75 -8.61 2.74
CA ALA A 372 -3.58 -8.61 4.19
C ALA A 372 -4.23 -7.38 4.86
N ARG A 373 -4.09 -6.20 4.25
CA ARG A 373 -4.68 -4.94 4.71
C ARG A 373 -6.21 -5.04 4.80
N ASN A 374 -6.85 -5.60 3.78
CA ASN A 374 -8.31 -5.73 3.73
C ASN A 374 -8.84 -6.86 4.62
N LEU A 375 -8.08 -7.94 4.82
CA LEU A 375 -8.40 -8.94 5.84
C LEU A 375 -8.42 -8.33 7.25
N ARG A 376 -7.47 -7.44 7.57
CA ARG A 376 -7.51 -6.70 8.84
C ARG A 376 -8.79 -5.87 8.96
N TYR A 377 -9.19 -5.12 7.92
CA TYR A 377 -10.43 -4.33 7.99
C TYR A 377 -11.66 -5.19 8.29
N LEU A 378 -11.73 -6.39 7.71
CA LEU A 378 -12.78 -7.36 8.03
C LEU A 378 -12.71 -7.83 9.48
N TYR A 379 -11.52 -8.18 9.97
CA TYR A 379 -11.34 -8.57 11.37
C TYR A 379 -11.79 -7.49 12.37
N GLU A 380 -11.52 -6.21 12.08
CA GLU A 380 -11.90 -5.09 12.96
C GLU A 380 -13.41 -4.98 13.19
N VAL A 381 -14.23 -5.41 12.23
CA VAL A 381 -15.70 -5.36 12.34
C VAL A 381 -16.34 -6.73 12.56
N ALA A 382 -15.62 -7.81 12.29
CA ALA A 382 -16.02 -9.19 12.48
C ALA A 382 -14.81 -10.05 12.91
N PRO A 383 -14.40 -9.98 14.20
CA PRO A 383 -13.24 -10.70 14.69
C PRO A 383 -13.33 -12.21 14.45
N SER A 384 -12.23 -12.80 13.97
CA SER A 384 -12.14 -14.22 13.64
C SER A 384 -10.77 -14.76 14.06
N SER A 385 -10.76 -15.89 14.77
CA SER A 385 -9.51 -16.59 15.14
C SER A 385 -8.70 -17.00 13.92
N ASP A 386 -9.37 -17.34 12.81
CA ASP A 386 -8.72 -17.78 11.58
C ASP A 386 -8.01 -16.61 10.90
N ILE A 387 -8.66 -15.44 10.82
CA ILE A 387 -8.04 -14.23 10.25
C ILE A 387 -6.87 -13.76 11.14
N LYS A 388 -7.06 -13.77 12.48
CA LYS A 388 -5.97 -13.45 13.42
C LYS A 388 -4.76 -14.36 13.18
N ALA A 389 -4.98 -15.68 13.19
CA ALA A 389 -3.91 -16.65 13.00
C ALA A 389 -3.24 -16.53 11.62
N PHE A 390 -4.02 -16.23 10.57
CA PHE A 390 -3.51 -16.01 9.22
C PHE A 390 -2.58 -14.80 9.16
N LEU A 391 -3.02 -13.64 9.68
CA LEU A 391 -2.24 -12.41 9.66
C LEU A 391 -0.97 -12.52 10.50
N THR A 392 -1.05 -13.07 11.72
CA THR A 392 0.14 -13.23 12.57
C THR A 392 1.14 -14.22 11.96
N ARG A 393 0.68 -15.34 11.39
CA ARG A 393 1.55 -16.33 10.73
C ARG A 393 2.32 -15.72 9.55
N ASN A 394 1.64 -14.94 8.72
CA ASN A 394 2.28 -14.27 7.59
C ASN A 394 3.27 -13.19 8.06
N ALA A 395 2.91 -12.40 9.08
CA ALA A 395 3.80 -11.40 9.66
C ALA A 395 5.08 -12.02 10.25
N ASP A 396 4.96 -13.14 10.98
CA ASP A 396 6.10 -13.86 11.53
C ASP A 396 6.99 -14.43 10.40
N ALA A 397 6.39 -15.04 9.37
CA ALA A 397 7.14 -15.57 8.23
C ALA A 397 7.92 -14.49 7.48
N ILE A 398 7.29 -13.33 7.22
CA ILE A 398 7.94 -12.16 6.62
C ILE A 398 9.15 -11.75 7.45
N TRP A 399 8.95 -11.59 8.76
CA TRP A 399 9.98 -11.06 9.65
C TRP A 399 11.18 -11.99 9.79
N ASP A 400 10.92 -13.29 9.78
CA ASP A 400 11.93 -14.33 10.01
C ASP A 400 12.63 -14.80 8.72
N LYS A 401 11.93 -14.77 7.58
CA LYS A 401 12.39 -15.44 6.35
C LYS A 401 12.54 -14.52 5.14
N ASP A 402 11.84 -13.38 5.11
CA ASP A 402 11.80 -12.44 4.00
C ASP A 402 12.20 -11.03 4.42
N ARG A 403 13.22 -10.94 5.29
CA ARG A 403 13.77 -9.69 5.80
C ARG A 403 15.28 -9.66 5.72
N ASP A 404 15.83 -8.54 5.27
CA ASP A 404 17.25 -8.26 5.36
C ASP A 404 17.63 -7.94 6.83
N GLY A 405 18.49 -8.77 7.42
CA GLY A 405 18.86 -8.64 8.83
C GLY A 405 19.61 -7.37 9.22
N LYS A 406 20.14 -6.60 8.25
CA LYS A 406 20.89 -5.35 8.50
C LYS A 406 20.07 -4.10 8.25
N THR A 407 19.22 -4.15 7.23
CA THR A 407 18.51 -2.98 6.69
C THR A 407 17.00 -3.06 6.88
N ASN A 408 16.48 -4.19 7.38
CA ASN A 408 15.05 -4.46 7.57
C ASN A 408 14.23 -4.33 6.28
N LYS A 409 14.86 -4.41 5.11
CA LYS A 409 14.14 -4.47 3.84
C LYS A 409 13.38 -5.79 3.74
N LEU A 410 12.11 -5.72 3.39
CA LEU A 410 11.23 -6.86 3.19
C LEU A 410 11.04 -7.18 1.71
N GLY A 411 10.95 -8.46 1.35
CA GLY A 411 10.80 -8.92 -0.02
C GLY A 411 9.37 -9.30 -0.42
N VAL A 412 9.27 -10.04 -1.52
CA VAL A 412 8.00 -10.54 -2.08
C VAL A 412 7.70 -11.97 -1.64
N ALA A 413 8.73 -12.78 -1.40
CA ALA A 413 8.60 -14.20 -1.09
C ALA A 413 8.52 -14.39 0.42
N TRP A 414 7.35 -14.18 1.00
CA TRP A 414 7.11 -14.19 2.46
C TRP A 414 7.49 -15.51 3.15
N ALA A 415 7.52 -16.63 2.43
CA ALA A 415 8.00 -17.92 2.93
C ALA A 415 9.54 -18.05 2.91
N GLY A 416 10.23 -17.07 2.36
CA GLY A 416 11.67 -17.03 2.09
C GLY A 416 12.06 -17.80 0.81
N PRO A 417 13.33 -17.65 0.37
CA PRO A 417 14.31 -16.70 0.91
C PRO A 417 14.05 -15.26 0.43
N LEU A 418 14.71 -14.30 1.07
CA LEU A 418 14.71 -12.90 0.62
C LEU A 418 15.31 -12.76 -0.79
N TYR A 419 14.63 -11.99 -1.63
CA TYR A 419 15.07 -11.65 -2.97
C TYR A 419 15.02 -10.14 -3.20
N ASP A 420 16.14 -9.56 -3.65
CA ASP A 420 16.35 -8.15 -4.05
C ASP A 420 15.16 -7.21 -3.76
N PRO A 421 15.02 -6.72 -2.53
CA PRO A 421 13.85 -5.95 -2.11
C PRO A 421 13.62 -4.69 -2.93
N ILE A 422 12.37 -4.49 -3.35
CA ILE A 422 11.84 -3.26 -3.95
C ILE A 422 10.78 -2.66 -3.02
N GLY A 423 10.54 -1.35 -3.12
CA GLY A 423 9.59 -0.60 -2.30
C GLY A 423 8.15 -1.14 -2.38
N ASN A 424 7.75 -1.65 -3.54
CA ASN A 424 6.42 -2.25 -3.75
C ASN A 424 6.24 -3.52 -2.91
N ALA A 425 7.22 -4.42 -2.98
CA ALA A 425 7.28 -5.63 -2.14
C ALA A 425 7.38 -5.26 -0.65
N HIS A 426 8.18 -4.23 -0.34
CA HIS A 426 8.40 -3.79 1.02
C HIS A 426 7.12 -3.26 1.68
N SER A 427 6.42 -2.31 1.03
CA SER A 427 5.16 -1.78 1.55
C SER A 427 4.09 -2.87 1.65
N SER A 428 4.08 -3.81 0.70
CA SER A 428 3.20 -4.98 0.70
C SER A 428 3.42 -5.88 1.91
N ALA A 429 4.67 -6.26 2.20
CA ALA A 429 5.00 -7.03 3.39
C ALA A 429 4.69 -6.24 4.69
N MET A 430 4.89 -4.92 4.67
CA MET A 430 4.58 -4.04 5.81
C MET A 430 3.08 -4.00 6.13
N ASP A 431 2.17 -4.10 5.15
CA ASP A 431 0.73 -4.21 5.42
C ASP A 431 0.37 -5.42 6.28
N ALA A 432 1.06 -6.56 6.09
CA ALA A 432 0.84 -7.75 6.90
C ALA A 432 1.33 -7.55 8.34
N LEU A 433 2.46 -6.85 8.54
CA LEU A 433 2.95 -6.46 9.86
C LEU A 433 1.96 -5.51 10.56
N VAL A 434 1.42 -4.52 9.84
CA VAL A 434 0.37 -3.62 10.33
C VAL A 434 -0.90 -4.40 10.69
N GLY A 435 -1.28 -5.38 9.87
CA GLY A 435 -2.33 -6.36 10.17
C GLY A 435 -2.11 -7.07 11.50
N ALA A 436 -0.89 -7.59 11.73
CA ALA A 436 -0.53 -8.27 12.96
C ALA A 436 -0.60 -7.37 14.20
N VAL A 437 -0.22 -6.09 14.11
CA VAL A 437 -0.41 -5.12 15.21
C VAL A 437 -1.88 -5.03 15.64
N ALA A 438 -2.80 -4.97 14.68
CA ALA A 438 -4.23 -4.78 14.97
C ALA A 438 -4.92 -6.01 15.56
N VAL A 439 -4.38 -7.22 15.32
CA VAL A 439 -5.02 -8.47 15.75
C VAL A 439 -4.34 -9.15 16.93
N ALA A 440 -3.09 -8.77 17.27
CA ALA A 440 -2.26 -9.40 18.29
C ALA A 440 -2.84 -9.27 19.71
#